data_AF-A0A3D2HTF3-F1
#
_entry.id   AF-A0A3D2HTF3-F1
#
_cell.length_a   1.000
_cell.length_b   1.000
_cell.length_c   1.000
_cell.angle_alpha   90.00
_cell.angle_beta   90.00
_cell.angle_gamma   90.00
#
_symmetry.space_group_name_H-M   'P 1'
#
loop_
_entity.id
_entity.type
_entity.pdbx_description
1 polymer ?
#
loop_
_entity_poly.entity_id
_entity_poly.type
_entity_poly.pdbx_seq_one_letter_code
_entity_poly.pdbx_strand_id
1 'polypeptide(L)'
;MTQKSLSKRMKLIIVLLGLCGAALFGIAVPVIGVDLVDSYPEFSYCFLPWLIFILLMAVPCYAVLVIAWKIATSIGNDNSFTELNSKRLKNVSLLSLATSTYLFVGTTVFLLLSMCHFSMFLGACLVSFVGIAISVASAVLSYLVKKAAALQEQSDLTI
;
A
#
# COMPACT_ATOMS: atom_id res chain seq x y z
N MET A 1 6.72 8.87 25.94
CA MET A 1 7.17 9.09 24.55
C MET A 1 6.54 10.36 24.02
N THR A 2 7.31 11.29 23.47
CA THR A 2 6.76 12.52 22.88
C THR A 2 6.23 12.26 21.47
N GLN A 3 5.10 12.86 21.07
CA GLN A 3 4.50 12.65 19.74
C GLN A 3 5.48 12.98 18.59
N LYS A 4 6.38 13.94 18.82
CA LYS A 4 7.49 14.28 17.91
C LYS A 4 8.47 13.13 17.67
N SER A 5 8.79 12.34 18.70
CA SER A 5 9.69 11.18 18.56
C SER A 5 9.04 10.05 17.76
N LEU A 6 7.72 9.84 17.95
CA LEU A 6 6.92 8.86 17.20
C LEU A 6 6.81 9.25 15.72
N SER A 7 6.48 10.51 15.45
CA SER A 7 6.40 11.06 14.08
C SER A 7 7.72 10.87 13.31
N LYS A 8 8.87 11.16 13.94
CA LYS A 8 10.19 10.96 13.32
C LYS A 8 10.44 9.50 12.97
N ARG A 9 10.10 8.55 13.85
CA ARG A 9 10.25 7.11 13.59
C ARG A 9 9.34 6.63 12.47
N MET A 10 8.07 7.08 12.45
CA MET A 10 7.13 6.75 11.37
C MET A 10 7.64 7.28 10.02
N LYS A 11 8.10 8.53 9.98
CA LYS A 11 8.68 9.13 8.77
C LYS A 11 9.90 8.34 8.29
N LEU A 12 10.80 7.96 9.19
CA LEU A 12 11.97 7.17 8.84
C LEU A 12 11.58 5.81 8.24
N ILE A 13 10.61 5.11 8.84
CA ILE A 13 10.09 3.84 8.28
C ILE A 13 9.47 4.06 6.91
N ILE A 14 8.71 5.15 6.69
CA ILE A 14 8.10 5.47 5.38
C ILE A 14 9.17 5.73 4.32
N VAL A 15 10.25 6.47 4.65
CA VAL A 15 11.37 6.68 3.70
C VAL A 15 12.03 5.35 3.36
N LEU A 16 12.33 4.52 4.36
CA LEU A 16 12.94 3.21 4.14
C LEU A 16 12.07 2.32 3.26
N LEU A 17 10.76 2.27 3.53
CA LEU A 17 9.81 1.49 2.73
C LEU A 17 9.71 2.01 1.29
N GLY A 18 9.72 3.34 1.11
CA GLY A 18 9.75 3.96 -0.22
C GLY A 18 11.05 3.67 -0.99
N LEU A 19 12.20 3.70 -0.33
CA LEU A 19 13.49 3.40 -0.93
C LEU A 19 13.59 1.92 -1.32
N CYS A 20 13.15 1.01 -0.43
CA CYS A 20 13.07 -0.42 -0.72
C CYS A 20 12.10 -0.71 -1.87
N GLY A 21 10.93 -0.05 -1.89
CA GLY A 21 9.98 -0.14 -3.00
C GLY A 21 10.61 0.32 -4.31
N ALA A 22 11.35 1.43 -4.31
CA ALA A 22 12.02 1.95 -5.50
C ALA A 22 13.09 1.00 -6.03
N ALA A 23 13.88 0.40 -5.15
CA ALA A 23 14.87 -0.61 -5.53
C ALA A 23 14.20 -1.87 -6.09
N LEU A 24 13.09 -2.33 -5.48
CA LEU A 24 12.34 -3.48 -5.97
C LEU A 24 11.76 -3.22 -7.36
N PHE A 25 11.01 -2.12 -7.54
CA PHE A 25 10.37 -1.80 -8.82
C PHE A 25 11.37 -1.38 -9.91
N GLY A 26 12.45 -0.68 -9.54
CA GLY A 26 13.42 -0.12 -10.49
C GLY A 26 14.62 -1.01 -10.82
N ILE A 27 14.95 -1.98 -9.96
CA ILE A 27 16.14 -2.85 -10.15
C ILE A 27 15.72 -4.31 -10.15
N ALA A 28 15.05 -4.80 -9.11
CA ALA A 28 14.74 -6.23 -9.01
C ALA A 28 13.80 -6.71 -10.12
N VAL A 29 12.73 -5.96 -10.41
CA VAL A 29 11.77 -6.29 -11.46
C VAL A 29 12.43 -6.34 -12.85
N PRO A 30 13.20 -5.34 -13.31
CA PRO A 30 13.86 -5.42 -14.61
C PRO A 30 14.96 -6.48 -14.67
N VAL A 31 15.74 -6.69 -13.61
CA VAL A 31 16.80 -7.73 -13.59
C VAL A 31 16.19 -9.12 -13.70
N ILE A 32 15.21 -9.45 -12.85
CA ILE A 32 14.50 -10.74 -12.91
C ILE A 32 13.79 -10.89 -14.26
N GLY A 33 13.28 -9.78 -14.80
CA GLY A 33 12.63 -9.76 -16.09
C GLY A 33 13.52 -10.09 -17.27
N VAL A 34 14.73 -9.52 -17.32
CA VAL A 34 15.72 -9.79 -18.36
C VAL A 34 16.23 -11.22 -18.26
N ASP A 35 16.55 -11.70 -17.05
CA ASP A 35 16.99 -13.09 -16.83
C ASP A 35 15.92 -14.10 -17.28
N LEU A 36 14.63 -13.79 -17.08
CA LEU A 36 13.52 -14.65 -17.48
C LEU A 36 13.30 -14.67 -18.99
N VAL A 37 13.50 -13.53 -19.67
CA VAL A 37 13.44 -13.42 -21.14
C VAL A 37 14.58 -14.17 -21.81
N ASP A 38 15.80 -14.06 -21.27
CA ASP A 38 16.97 -14.79 -21.77
C ASP A 38 16.85 -16.31 -21.55
N SER A 39 16.26 -16.72 -20.43
CA SER A 39 16.07 -18.13 -20.09
C SER A 39 14.91 -18.78 -20.87
N TYR A 40 13.86 -18.02 -21.20
CA TYR A 40 12.66 -18.52 -21.88
C TYR A 40 12.15 -17.53 -22.94
N PRO A 41 12.77 -17.50 -24.13
CA PRO A 41 12.40 -16.56 -25.21
C PRO A 41 10.94 -16.72 -25.68
N GLU A 42 10.36 -17.90 -25.53
CA GLU A 42 8.93 -18.21 -25.79
C GLU A 42 7.92 -17.46 -24.90
N PHE A 43 8.34 -16.98 -23.73
CA PHE A 43 7.50 -16.18 -22.82
C PHE A 43 7.77 -14.66 -22.92
N SER A 44 8.60 -14.21 -23.88
CA SER A 44 8.87 -12.77 -24.11
C SER A 44 7.60 -11.94 -24.29
N TYR A 45 6.55 -12.50 -24.92
CA TYR A 45 5.27 -11.82 -25.08
C TYR A 45 4.50 -11.64 -23.76
N CYS A 46 4.73 -12.51 -22.77
CA CYS A 46 4.10 -12.43 -21.45
C CYS A 46 4.78 -11.42 -20.52
N PHE A 47 6.05 -11.11 -20.78
CA PHE A 47 6.85 -10.24 -19.94
C PHE A 47 6.37 -8.79 -19.98
N LEU A 48 6.07 -8.25 -21.17
CA LEU A 48 5.64 -6.85 -21.31
C LEU A 48 4.32 -6.55 -20.56
N PRO A 49 3.25 -7.36 -20.69
CA PRO A 49 2.03 -7.19 -19.90
C PRO A 49 2.26 -7.29 -18.38
N TRP A 50 3.12 -8.21 -17.95
CA TRP A 50 3.41 -8.41 -16.53
C TRP A 50 4.22 -7.24 -15.94
N LEU A 51 5.17 -6.71 -16.71
CA LEU A 51 5.94 -5.52 -16.34
C LEU A 51 5.03 -4.28 -16.22
N ILE A 52 4.14 -4.06 -17.18
CA ILE A 52 3.15 -2.97 -17.14
C ILE A 52 2.23 -3.13 -15.93
N PHE A 53 1.78 -4.35 -15.64
CA PHE A 53 0.94 -4.66 -14.48
C PHE A 53 1.62 -4.29 -13.15
N ILE A 54 2.89 -4.65 -12.98
CA ILE A 54 3.67 -4.33 -11.78
C ILE A 54 3.91 -2.82 -11.66
N LEU A 55 4.25 -2.15 -12.77
CA LEU A 55 4.44 -0.69 -12.79
C LEU A 55 3.15 0.06 -12.43
N LEU A 56 2.00 -0.40 -12.93
CA LEU A 56 0.69 0.16 -12.57
C LEU A 56 0.40 -0.03 -11.07
N MET A 57 0.82 -1.15 -10.48
CA MET A 57 0.66 -1.43 -9.05
C MET A 57 1.58 -0.56 -8.16
N ALA A 58 2.73 -0.11 -8.67
CA ALA A 58 3.60 0.80 -7.95
C ALA A 58 2.91 2.13 -7.62
N VAL A 59 2.07 2.65 -8.53
CA VAL A 59 1.38 3.95 -8.37
C VAL A 59 0.54 4.03 -7.09
N PRO A 60 -0.44 3.13 -6.82
CA PRO A 60 -1.20 3.18 -5.59
C PRO A 60 -0.35 2.87 -4.35
N CYS A 61 0.71 2.07 -4.46
CA CYS A 61 1.62 1.79 -3.36
C CYS A 61 2.34 3.07 -2.87
N TYR A 62 2.87 3.87 -3.80
CA TYR A 62 3.46 5.18 -3.47
C TYR A 62 2.42 6.19 -2.98
N ALA A 63 1.20 6.16 -3.51
CA ALA A 63 0.12 7.02 -3.02
C ALA A 63 -0.18 6.76 -1.52
N VAL A 64 -0.18 5.49 -1.10
CA VAL A 64 -0.34 5.12 0.32
C VAL A 64 0.81 5.66 1.18
N LEU A 65 2.06 5.58 0.71
CA LEU A 65 3.22 6.15 1.42
C LEU A 65 3.10 7.66 1.63
N VAL A 66 2.65 8.40 0.62
CA VAL A 66 2.43 9.86 0.72
C VAL A 66 1.35 10.17 1.75
N ILE A 67 0.26 9.39 1.79
CA ILE A 67 -0.80 9.59 2.78
C ILE A 67 -0.28 9.25 4.19
N ALA A 68 0.49 8.17 4.34
CA ALA A 68 1.12 7.81 5.60
C ALA A 68 2.06 8.92 6.11
N TRP A 69 2.81 9.57 5.22
CA TRP A 69 3.67 10.71 5.57
C TRP A 69 2.87 11.90 6.10
N LYS A 70 1.73 12.20 5.47
CA LYS A 70 0.82 13.26 5.93
C LYS A 70 0.25 12.96 7.31
N ILE A 71 -0.13 11.71 7.58
CA ILE A 71 -0.60 11.27 8.91
C ILE A 71 0.53 11.40 9.93
N ALA A 72 1.74 10.90 9.63
CA ALA A 72 2.89 11.01 10.52
C ALA A 72 3.24 12.47 10.85
N THR A 73 3.12 13.38 9.87
CA THR A 73 3.33 14.82 10.09
C THR A 73 2.25 15.42 10.99
N SER A 74 0.99 15.03 10.83
CA SER A 74 -0.10 15.48 11.69
C SER A 74 0.09 15.04 13.14
N ILE A 75 0.56 13.80 13.35
CA ILE A 75 0.92 13.29 14.69
C ILE A 75 2.06 14.11 15.31
N GLY A 76 3.03 14.54 14.50
CA GLY A 76 4.14 15.38 14.99
C GLY A 76 3.73 16.77 15.47
N ASN A 77 2.58 17.26 15.01
CA ASN A 77 2.01 18.57 15.35
C ASN A 77 0.94 18.48 16.45
N ASP A 78 0.90 17.39 17.23
CA ASP A 78 -0.11 17.06 18.25
C ASP A 78 -1.57 16.97 17.74
N ASN A 79 -1.80 17.16 16.43
CA ASN A 79 -3.09 17.02 15.77
C ASN A 79 -3.32 15.58 15.30
N SER A 80 -3.17 14.62 16.21
CA SER A 80 -3.29 13.19 15.93
C SER A 80 -4.74 12.79 15.59
N PHE A 81 -5.71 13.28 16.37
CA PHE A 81 -7.13 12.92 16.26
C PHE A 81 -7.93 14.03 15.58
N THR A 82 -7.82 14.11 14.26
CA THR A 82 -8.59 15.07 13.45
C THR A 82 -9.44 14.35 12.42
N GLU A 83 -10.58 14.95 12.04
CA GLU A 83 -11.43 14.43 10.96
C GLU A 83 -10.65 14.30 9.64
N LEU A 84 -9.67 15.19 9.41
CA LEU A 84 -8.77 15.13 8.26
C LEU A 84 -7.94 13.84 8.25
N ASN A 85 -7.39 13.42 9.38
CA ASN A 85 -6.63 12.17 9.47
C ASN A 85 -7.53 10.94 9.33
N SER A 86 -8.77 11.00 9.81
CA SER A 86 -9.77 9.96 9.53
C SER A 86 -10.00 9.80 8.02
N LYS A 87 -10.27 10.89 7.30
CA LYS A 87 -10.44 10.85 5.83
C LYS A 87 -9.21 10.28 5.11
N ARG A 88 -8.00 10.62 5.57
CA ARG A 88 -6.75 10.07 5.04
C ARG A 88 -6.65 8.56 5.24
N LEU A 89 -6.97 8.05 6.43
CA LEU A 89 -6.99 6.61 6.73
C LEU A 89 -8.05 5.86 5.90
N LYS A 90 -9.22 6.47 5.69
CA LYS A 90 -10.25 5.92 4.78
C LYS A 90 -9.73 5.80 3.35
N ASN A 91 -9.00 6.80 2.86
CA ASN A 91 -8.38 6.73 1.53
C ASN A 91 -7.31 5.64 1.45
N VAL A 92 -6.49 5.45 2.49
CA VAL A 92 -5.54 4.32 2.56
C VAL A 92 -6.26 2.98 2.51
N SER A 93 -7.37 2.83 3.24
CA SER A 93 -8.20 1.64 3.20
C SER A 93 -8.70 1.34 1.78
N LEU A 94 -9.26 2.35 1.10
CA LEU A 94 -9.78 2.21 -0.26
C LEU A 94 -8.67 1.89 -1.27
N LEU A 95 -7.52 2.56 -1.19
CA LEU A 95 -6.34 2.29 -2.03
C LEU A 95 -5.81 0.87 -1.81
N SER A 96 -5.71 0.42 -0.56
CA SER A 96 -5.26 -0.93 -0.23
C SER A 96 -6.23 -2.00 -0.75
N LEU A 97 -7.53 -1.75 -0.65
CA LEU A 97 -8.55 -2.64 -1.20
C LEU A 97 -8.46 -2.70 -2.73
N ALA A 98 -8.42 -1.55 -3.39
CA ALA A 98 -8.30 -1.46 -4.84
C ALA A 98 -7.03 -2.16 -5.36
N THR A 99 -5.90 -1.98 -4.67
CA THR A 99 -4.63 -2.63 -5.02
C THR A 99 -4.70 -4.15 -4.85
N SER A 100 -5.35 -4.62 -3.77
CA SER A 100 -5.52 -6.06 -3.51
C SER A 100 -6.44 -6.70 -4.55
N THR A 101 -7.54 -6.04 -4.89
CA THR A 101 -8.46 -6.50 -5.95
C THR A 101 -7.78 -6.49 -7.31
N TYR A 102 -7.00 -5.46 -7.62
CA TYR A 102 -6.22 -5.38 -8.86
C TYR A 102 -5.23 -6.53 -8.97
N LEU A 103 -4.48 -6.81 -7.89
CA LEU A 103 -3.56 -7.96 -7.83
C LEU A 103 -4.32 -9.27 -8.08
N PHE A 104 -5.41 -9.51 -7.36
CA PHE A 104 -6.18 -10.74 -7.47
C PHE A 104 -6.76 -10.94 -8.88
N VAL A 105 -7.43 -9.93 -9.44
CA VAL A 105 -8.03 -9.98 -10.77
C VAL A 105 -6.96 -10.16 -11.84
N GLY A 106 -5.88 -9.37 -11.79
CA GLY A 106 -4.80 -9.47 -12.77
C GLY A 106 -4.12 -10.84 -12.77
N THR A 107 -3.80 -11.38 -11.58
CA THR A 107 -3.19 -12.70 -11.48
C THR A 107 -4.14 -13.81 -11.93
N THR A 108 -5.45 -13.65 -11.71
CA THR A 108 -6.47 -14.58 -12.22
C THR A 108 -6.53 -14.56 -13.75
N VAL A 109 -6.49 -13.39 -14.37
CA VAL A 109 -6.47 -13.26 -15.85
C VAL A 109 -5.20 -13.89 -16.43
N PHE A 110 -4.04 -13.66 -15.82
CA PHE A 110 -2.79 -14.31 -16.25
C PHE A 110 -2.82 -15.84 -16.10
N LEU A 111 -3.50 -16.36 -15.07
CA LEU A 111 -3.71 -17.79 -14.91
C LEU A 111 -4.61 -18.36 -16.02
N LEU A 112 -5.71 -17.68 -16.35
CA LEU A 112 -6.64 -18.12 -17.42
C LEU A 112 -5.99 -18.12 -18.80
N LEU A 113 -5.04 -17.21 -19.04
CA LEU A 113 -4.26 -17.15 -20.27
C LEU A 113 -3.11 -18.18 -20.30
N SER A 114 -2.99 -19.05 -19.28
CA SER A 114 -1.87 -20.01 -19.11
C SER A 114 -0.48 -19.35 -19.08
N MET A 115 -0.41 -18.09 -18.69
CA MET A 115 0.84 -17.29 -18.64
C MET A 115 1.50 -17.34 -17.24
N CYS A 116 0.85 -17.94 -16.25
CA CYS A 116 1.37 -18.09 -14.89
C CYS A 116 1.17 -19.50 -14.34
N HIS A 117 2.15 -19.97 -13.57
CA HIS A 117 2.02 -21.21 -12.81
C HIS A 117 1.06 -21.05 -11.63
N PHE A 118 0.36 -22.13 -11.28
CA PHE A 118 -0.56 -22.18 -10.13
C PHE A 118 0.10 -21.73 -8.81
N SER A 119 1.41 -22.00 -8.65
CA SER A 119 2.18 -21.56 -7.48
C SER A 119 2.24 -20.03 -7.34
N MET A 120 2.40 -19.29 -8.45
CA MET A 120 2.44 -17.82 -8.42
C MET A 120 1.06 -17.24 -8.08
N PHE A 121 -0.01 -17.85 -8.59
CA PHE A 121 -1.38 -17.46 -8.24
C PHE A 121 -1.64 -17.62 -6.75
N LEU A 122 -1.19 -18.72 -6.14
CA LEU A 122 -1.33 -18.97 -4.71
C LEU A 122 -0.60 -17.90 -3.87
N GLY A 123 0.60 -17.50 -4.30
CA GLY A 123 1.35 -16.40 -3.68
C GLY A 123 0.61 -15.06 -3.77
N ALA A 124 0.05 -14.73 -4.93
CA ALA A 124 -0.73 -13.51 -5.11
C ALA A 124 -2.01 -13.50 -4.25
N CYS A 125 -2.67 -14.64 -4.06
CA CYS A 125 -3.81 -14.77 -3.14
C CYS A 125 -3.42 -14.43 -1.69
N LEU A 126 -2.28 -14.92 -1.21
CA LEU A 126 -1.77 -14.59 0.13
C LEU A 126 -1.48 -13.10 0.27
N VAL A 127 -0.82 -12.49 -0.72
CA VAL A 127 -0.54 -11.05 -0.72
C VAL A 127 -1.84 -10.23 -0.76
N SER A 128 -2.82 -10.66 -1.55
CA SER A 128 -4.13 -10.01 -1.62
C SER A 128 -4.85 -10.06 -0.27
N PHE A 129 -4.77 -11.19 0.44
CA PHE A 129 -5.36 -11.34 1.77
C PHE A 129 -4.73 -10.35 2.78
N VAL A 130 -3.41 -10.21 2.76
CA VAL A 130 -2.70 -9.23 3.59
C VAL A 130 -3.14 -7.80 3.25
N GLY A 131 -3.27 -7.47 1.96
CA GLY A 131 -3.72 -6.15 1.52
C GLY A 131 -5.18 -5.83 1.92
N ILE A 132 -6.06 -6.83 1.93
CA ILE A 132 -7.42 -6.71 2.46
C ILE A 132 -7.38 -6.49 3.99
N ALA A 133 -6.54 -7.23 4.72
CA ALA A 133 -6.39 -7.06 6.15
C ALA A 133 -5.91 -5.63 6.51
N ILE A 134 -4.94 -5.10 5.75
CA ILE A 134 -4.47 -3.70 5.89
C ILE A 134 -5.61 -2.71 5.59
N SER A 135 -6.42 -2.99 4.57
CA SER A 135 -7.58 -2.17 4.23
C SER A 135 -8.58 -2.11 5.39
N VAL A 136 -8.95 -3.26 5.96
CA VAL A 136 -9.87 -3.35 7.10
C VAL A 136 -9.29 -2.65 8.32
N ALA A 137 -8.02 -2.90 8.66
CA ALA A 137 -7.35 -2.23 9.77
C ALA A 137 -7.36 -0.70 9.61
N SER A 138 -7.09 -0.20 8.40
CA SER A 138 -7.12 1.23 8.10
C SER A 138 -8.52 1.83 8.18
N ALA A 139 -9.57 1.09 7.78
CA ALA A 139 -10.96 1.51 7.92
C ALA A 139 -11.38 1.60 9.39
N VAL A 140 -11.00 0.61 10.20
CA VAL A 140 -11.26 0.60 11.64
C VAL A 140 -10.54 1.79 12.31
N LEU A 141 -9.27 2.01 11.99
CA LEU A 141 -8.52 3.17 12.48
C LEU A 141 -9.16 4.49 12.07
N SER A 142 -9.63 4.61 10.82
CA SER A 142 -10.37 5.79 10.36
C SER A 142 -11.60 6.07 11.21
N TYR A 143 -12.37 5.03 11.55
CA TYR A 143 -13.57 5.17 12.38
C TYR A 143 -13.21 5.57 13.83
N LEU A 144 -12.22 4.92 14.43
CA LEU A 144 -11.76 5.21 15.78
C LEU A 144 -11.20 6.64 15.90
N VAL A 145 -10.39 7.09 14.94
CA VAL A 145 -9.85 8.45 14.90
C VAL A 145 -10.97 9.48 14.77
N LYS A 146 -12.01 9.20 13.97
CA LYS A 146 -13.17 10.09 13.86
C LYS A 146 -13.91 10.22 15.18
N LYS A 147 -14.13 9.09 15.87
CA LYS A 147 -14.83 9.06 17.16
C LYS A 147 -14.01 9.78 18.25
N ALA A 148 -12.70 9.57 18.29
CA ALA A 148 -11.81 10.26 19.22
C ALA A 148 -11.78 11.77 18.98
N ALA A 149 -11.76 12.21 17.72
CA ALA A 149 -11.80 13.63 17.37
C ALA A 149 -13.09 14.31 17.87
N ALA A 150 -14.25 13.67 17.68
CA ALA A 150 -15.54 14.21 18.14
C ALA A 150 -15.62 14.32 19.68
N LEU A 151 -15.04 13.37 20.42
CA LEU A 151 -14.98 13.42 21.88
C LEU A 151 -14.08 14.55 22.38
N GLN A 152 -12.97 14.80 21.68
CA GLN A 152 -12.05 15.89 22.03
C GLN A 152 -12.71 17.26 21.79
N GLU A 153 -13.43 17.43 20.69
CA GLU A 153 -14.19 18.65 20.39
C GLU A 153 -15.29 18.93 21.44
N GLN A 154 -16.01 17.89 21.89
CA GLN A 154 -16.98 18.04 22.98
C GLN A 154 -16.33 18.44 24.31
N SER A 155 -15.17 17.87 24.63
CA SER A 155 -14.43 18.24 25.85
C SER A 155 -13.99 19.70 25.84
N ASP A 156 -13.55 20.21 24.69
CA ASP A 156 -13.10 21.60 24.55
C ASP A 156 -14.28 22.60 24.61
N LEU A 157 -15.49 22.20 24.20
CA LEU A 157 -16.71 23.02 24.26
C LEU A 157 -17.36 23.09 25.65
N THR A 158 -16.96 22.25 26.59
CA THR A 158 -17.56 22.18 27.95
C THR A 158 -16.76 22.96 28.99
N ILE A 159 -15.71 23.70 28.57
CA ILE A 159 -14.92 24.60 29.41
C ILE A 159 -15.42 26.04 29.29
#